data_AF-A0A125P6L4-F1
#
_entry.id   AF-A0A125P6L4-F1
#
_cell.length_a   1.000
_cell.length_b   1.000
_cell.length_c   1.000
_cell.angle_alpha   90.00
_cell.angle_beta   90.00
_cell.angle_gamma   90.00
#
_symmetry.space_group_name_H-M   'P 1'
#
loop_
_entity.id
_entity.type
_entity.pdbx_description
1 polymer ?
#
loop_
_entity_poly.entity_id
_entity_poly.type
_entity_poly.pdbx_seq_one_letter_code
_entity_poly.pdbx_strand_id
1 'polypeptide(L)'
;MQVSTIENREDYVSIKELVDLIDKKYILHLHNSKKDVDKLAKLALEKKIISTIKKENNIDYIQENRGKKVYLINRGSINALMNLLEKYIISRPQFTRHDEVLYSKQLAKISDGSQKDKTLKELQIQKSSDYLEGKSLENAKNCIIQIIDNNLYNTTYDSTRKVVEKIEEFATDSYDDFAEAFKIHFNQAFGEKLTYDLNKVKTEIIFQNSFKPKYSSFNQIAYIKDYCLRELHTVKYDDTFIIIKGYSEYDIKLQNPLTWYCRK
;
A
#
# COMPACT_ATOMS: atom_id res chain seq x y z
N MET A 1 7.05 31.29 -12.37
CA MET A 1 7.96 32.45 -12.26
C MET A 1 9.38 31.90 -12.27
N GLN A 2 10.23 32.30 -13.22
CA GLN A 2 11.60 31.78 -13.36
C GLN A 2 12.48 32.47 -12.31
N VAL A 3 12.85 31.77 -11.23
CA VAL A 3 13.73 32.32 -10.19
C VAL A 3 15.18 32.03 -10.60
N SER A 4 15.88 33.08 -11.01
CA SER A 4 17.30 33.07 -11.34
C SER A 4 18.12 33.60 -10.16
N THR A 5 18.41 32.74 -9.19
CA THR A 5 19.57 32.89 -8.29
C THR A 5 19.92 31.55 -7.66
N ILE A 6 21.15 31.10 -7.89
CA ILE A 6 21.70 29.76 -7.71
C ILE A 6 22.30 29.64 -6.30
N GLU A 7 21.53 29.90 -5.25
CA GLU A 7 22.12 29.95 -3.88
C GLU A 7 21.82 28.75 -2.99
N ASN A 8 20.90 27.83 -3.32
CA ASN A 8 20.69 26.62 -2.50
C ASN A 8 20.36 25.39 -3.34
N ARG A 9 21.32 24.90 -4.14
CA ARG A 9 21.15 23.59 -4.83
C ARG A 9 20.98 22.42 -3.87
N GLU A 10 21.47 22.52 -2.64
CA GLU A 10 21.39 21.47 -1.62
C GLU A 10 19.96 21.13 -1.22
N ASP A 11 19.06 22.12 -1.35
CA ASP A 11 17.63 21.99 -1.06
C ASP A 11 16.82 21.37 -2.21
N TYR A 12 17.46 21.02 -3.33
CA TYR A 12 16.79 20.41 -4.48
C TYR A 12 17.28 18.98 -4.73
N VAL A 13 16.38 18.16 -5.27
CA VAL A 13 16.61 16.76 -5.59
C VAL A 13 16.29 16.54 -7.06
N SER A 14 17.14 15.81 -7.77
CA SER A 14 16.90 15.48 -9.16
C SER A 14 15.70 14.53 -9.31
N ILE A 15 15.05 14.52 -10.48
CA ILE A 15 14.00 13.53 -10.77
C ILE A 15 14.50 12.10 -10.57
N LYS A 16 15.75 11.82 -10.93
CA LYS A 16 16.33 10.47 -10.79
C LYS A 16 16.41 10.07 -9.32
N GLU A 17 16.94 10.93 -8.47
CA GLU A 17 16.98 10.69 -7.02
C GLU A 17 15.56 10.60 -6.43
N LEU A 18 14.61 11.40 -6.93
CA LEU A 18 13.21 11.26 -6.52
C LEU A 18 12.62 9.91 -6.93
N VAL A 19 12.93 9.41 -8.12
CA VAL A 19 12.54 8.05 -8.55
C VAL A 19 13.14 7.00 -7.62
N ASP A 20 14.40 7.15 -7.21
CA ASP A 20 15.04 6.22 -6.28
C ASP A 20 14.44 6.31 -4.86
N LEU A 21 14.05 7.51 -4.40
CA LEU A 21 13.30 7.69 -3.15
C LEU A 21 11.91 7.05 -3.21
N ILE A 22 11.21 7.20 -4.34
CA ILE A 22 9.92 6.56 -4.58
C ILE A 22 10.10 5.04 -4.63
N ASP A 23 11.12 4.55 -5.32
CA ASP A 23 11.42 3.11 -5.38
C ASP A 23 11.69 2.54 -3.98
N LYS A 24 12.48 3.24 -3.16
CA LYS A 24 12.74 2.82 -1.79
C LYS A 24 11.46 2.79 -0.94
N LYS A 25 10.60 3.80 -1.08
CA LYS A 25 9.36 3.92 -0.30
C LYS A 25 8.30 2.88 -0.72
N TYR A 26 8.20 2.61 -2.01
CA TYR A 26 7.13 1.79 -2.58
C TYR A 26 7.61 0.41 -3.06
N ILE A 27 8.90 0.10 -2.94
CA ILE A 27 9.55 -1.13 -3.41
C ILE A 27 9.09 -1.43 -4.85
N LEU A 28 9.39 -0.53 -5.79
CA LEU A 28 8.85 -0.62 -7.15
C LEU A 28 9.64 -1.61 -8.03
N HIS A 29 10.88 -1.90 -7.64
CA HIS A 29 11.77 -2.74 -8.41
C HIS A 29 12.18 -3.97 -7.62
N LEU A 30 11.87 -5.14 -8.18
CA LEU A 30 12.41 -6.41 -7.72
C LEU A 30 13.88 -6.46 -8.13
N HIS A 31 14.82 -6.53 -7.19
CA HIS A 31 16.26 -6.63 -7.49
C HIS A 31 16.67 -7.84 -8.37
N ASN A 32 15.72 -8.76 -8.65
CA ASN A 32 15.89 -9.96 -9.49
C ASN A 32 15.05 -9.94 -10.80
N SER A 33 14.57 -8.78 -11.25
CA SER A 33 13.72 -8.63 -12.44
C SER A 33 14.50 -8.40 -13.76
N LYS A 34 13.91 -8.82 -14.90
CA LYS A 34 14.35 -8.44 -16.26
C LYS A 34 14.59 -6.92 -16.34
N LYS A 35 15.86 -6.52 -16.50
CA LYS A 35 16.34 -5.11 -16.53
C LYS A 35 15.49 -4.16 -17.39
N ASP A 36 14.87 -4.65 -18.46
CA ASP A 36 14.12 -3.81 -19.41
C ASP A 36 12.76 -3.34 -18.89
N VAL A 37 12.05 -4.16 -18.11
CA VAL A 37 10.74 -3.79 -17.55
C VAL A 37 10.90 -2.68 -16.52
N ASP A 38 11.91 -2.80 -15.65
CA ASP A 38 12.22 -1.78 -14.64
C ASP A 38 12.66 -0.48 -15.29
N LYS A 39 13.43 -0.53 -16.38
CA LYS A 39 13.85 0.66 -17.13
C LYS A 39 12.66 1.40 -17.74
N LEU A 40 11.73 0.70 -18.38
CA LEU A 40 10.51 1.31 -18.94
C LEU A 40 9.64 1.93 -17.85
N ALA A 41 9.51 1.25 -16.72
CA ALA A 41 8.68 1.71 -15.62
C ALA A 41 9.30 2.93 -14.90
N LYS A 42 10.63 3.00 -14.80
CA LYS A 42 11.35 4.21 -14.36
C LYS A 42 11.08 5.38 -15.31
N LEU A 43 11.26 5.19 -16.61
CA LEU A 43 10.99 6.24 -17.60
C LEU A 43 9.53 6.73 -17.57
N ALA A 44 8.57 5.83 -17.37
CA ALA A 44 7.16 6.19 -17.22
C ALA A 44 6.94 7.05 -15.97
N LEU A 45 7.56 6.69 -14.84
CA LEU A 45 7.49 7.47 -13.60
C LEU A 45 8.14 8.84 -13.75
N GLU A 46 9.33 8.94 -14.37
CA GLU A 46 9.98 10.22 -14.66
C GLU A 46 9.06 11.14 -15.47
N LYS A 47 8.45 10.62 -16.54
CA LYS A 47 7.50 11.38 -17.36
C LYS A 47 6.29 11.83 -16.54
N LYS A 48 5.76 10.94 -15.68
CA LYS A 48 4.62 11.29 -14.82
C LYS A 48 5.00 12.38 -13.83
N ILE A 49 6.15 12.29 -13.16
CA ILE A 49 6.68 13.33 -12.26
C ILE A 49 6.72 14.67 -12.98
N ILE A 50 7.37 14.74 -14.16
CA ILE A 50 7.46 15.97 -14.96
C ILE A 50 6.07 16.51 -15.32
N SER A 51 5.13 15.63 -15.65
CA SER A 51 3.77 16.06 -15.99
C SER A 51 3.02 16.62 -14.78
N THR A 52 3.22 16.05 -13.59
CA THR A 52 2.58 16.48 -12.35
C THR A 52 3.14 17.82 -11.89
N ILE A 53 4.46 17.99 -11.84
CA ILE A 53 5.07 19.28 -11.43
C ILE A 53 4.66 20.45 -12.34
N LYS A 54 4.34 20.18 -13.61
CA LYS A 54 3.88 21.20 -14.56
C LYS A 54 2.42 21.59 -14.39
N LYS A 55 1.61 20.69 -13.83
CA LYS A 55 0.18 20.91 -13.61
C LYS A 55 -0.11 21.54 -12.25
N GLU A 56 0.75 21.28 -11.28
CA GLU A 56 0.54 21.63 -9.88
C GLU A 56 1.31 22.90 -9.50
N ASN A 57 0.59 23.93 -9.06
CA ASN A 57 1.18 25.24 -8.76
C ASN A 57 1.95 25.29 -7.44
N ASN A 58 1.81 24.27 -6.58
CA ASN A 58 2.41 24.19 -5.24
C ASN A 58 3.72 23.39 -5.19
N ILE A 59 4.25 22.97 -6.35
CA ILE A 59 5.51 22.25 -6.45
C ILE A 59 6.60 23.21 -6.93
N ASP A 60 7.56 23.49 -6.05
CA ASP A 60 8.73 24.28 -6.41
C ASP A 60 9.76 23.42 -7.16
N TYR A 61 10.18 23.90 -8.33
CA TYR A 61 11.15 23.22 -9.18
C TYR A 61 11.99 24.21 -9.99
N ILE A 62 13.22 23.81 -10.28
CA ILE A 62 14.13 24.51 -11.19
C ILE A 62 14.27 23.68 -12.46
N GLN A 63 14.29 24.37 -13.61
CA GLN A 63 14.58 23.76 -14.90
C GLN A 63 15.91 24.28 -15.43
N GLU A 64 16.85 23.36 -15.67
CA GLU A 64 18.17 23.68 -16.22
C GLU A 64 18.34 23.10 -17.63
N ASN A 65 19.04 23.84 -18.49
CA ASN A 65 19.49 23.36 -19.80
C ASN A 65 21.01 23.16 -19.76
N ARG A 66 21.44 21.95 -19.40
CA ARG A 66 22.85 21.51 -19.50
C ARG A 66 22.97 20.44 -20.59
N GLY A 67 22.62 20.79 -21.84
CA GLY A 67 22.55 19.85 -22.99
C GLY A 67 21.33 18.92 -23.01
N LYS A 68 20.72 18.64 -21.86
CA LYS A 68 19.39 18.02 -21.70
C LYS A 68 18.58 18.83 -20.68
N LYS A 69 17.26 18.90 -20.85
CA LYS A 69 16.37 19.51 -19.83
C LYS A 69 16.43 18.69 -18.56
N VAL A 70 16.97 19.28 -17.49
CA VAL A 70 17.02 18.69 -16.15
C VAL A 70 16.01 19.42 -15.27
N TYR A 71 15.22 18.65 -14.53
CA TYR A 71 14.28 19.16 -13.53
C TYR A 71 14.82 18.81 -12.14
N LEU A 72 14.89 19.82 -11.28
CA LEU A 72 15.27 19.72 -9.88
C LEU A 72 14.07 20.13 -9.03
N ILE A 73 13.74 19.37 -8.00
CA ILE A 73 12.52 19.55 -7.19
C ILE A 73 12.92 19.93 -5.78
N ASN A 74 12.30 20.97 -5.22
CA ASN A 74 12.56 21.40 -3.87
C ASN A 74 12.22 20.27 -2.87
N ARG A 75 13.12 19.99 -1.91
CA ARG A 75 12.95 18.95 -0.88
C ARG A 75 11.65 19.14 -0.08
N GLY A 76 11.25 20.39 0.16
CA GLY A 76 10.00 20.75 0.83
C GLY A 76 8.74 20.33 0.05
N SER A 77 8.80 20.29 -1.27
CA SER A 77 7.67 19.90 -2.14
C SER A 77 7.58 18.39 -2.37
N ILE A 78 8.58 17.60 -1.98
CA ILE A 78 8.62 16.14 -2.24
C ILE A 78 7.41 15.43 -1.67
N ASN A 79 7.02 15.72 -0.43
CA ASN A 79 5.87 15.06 0.20
C ASN A 79 4.55 15.35 -0.54
N ALA A 80 4.33 16.61 -0.93
CA ALA A 80 3.15 16.99 -1.71
C ALA A 80 3.13 16.28 -3.06
N LEU A 81 4.26 16.25 -3.76
CA LEU A 81 4.40 15.55 -5.03
C LEU A 81 4.19 14.03 -4.89
N MET A 82 4.72 13.40 -3.83
CA MET A 82 4.50 11.98 -3.57
C MET A 82 3.01 11.68 -3.36
N ASN A 83 2.28 12.51 -2.61
CA ASN A 83 0.85 12.33 -2.38
C ASN A 83 0.05 12.42 -3.70
N LEU A 84 0.42 13.36 -4.57
CA LEU A 84 -0.20 13.50 -5.90
C LEU A 84 0.09 12.32 -6.83
N LEU A 85 1.26 11.70 -6.68
CA LEU A 85 1.69 10.56 -7.49
C LEU A 85 1.24 9.22 -6.90
N GLU A 86 0.79 9.19 -5.66
CA GLU A 86 0.52 7.96 -4.91
C GLU A 86 -0.38 6.99 -5.69
N LYS A 87 -1.56 7.45 -6.12
CA LYS A 87 -2.51 6.63 -6.89
C LYS A 87 -1.90 6.10 -8.19
N TYR A 88 -1.09 6.93 -8.85
CA TYR A 88 -0.40 6.51 -10.07
C TYR A 88 0.67 5.46 -9.78
N ILE A 89 1.42 5.62 -8.68
CA ILE A 89 2.48 4.69 -8.32
C ILE A 89 1.88 3.32 -8.00
N ILE A 90 0.85 3.29 -7.15
CA ILE A 90 0.18 2.07 -6.67
C ILE A 90 -0.52 1.32 -7.80
N SER A 91 -1.11 2.03 -8.77
CA SER A 91 -1.82 1.38 -9.90
C SER A 91 -0.91 0.73 -10.93
N ARG A 92 0.42 0.80 -10.77
CA ARG A 92 1.34 0.30 -11.78
C ARG A 92 1.47 -1.22 -11.75
N PRO A 93 1.76 -1.84 -12.91
CA PRO A 93 1.91 -3.30 -13.04
C PRO A 93 2.93 -3.96 -12.12
N GLN A 94 3.93 -3.24 -11.59
CA GLN A 94 4.90 -3.87 -10.68
C GLN A 94 4.27 -4.36 -9.39
N PHE A 95 3.19 -3.75 -8.88
CA PHE A 95 2.51 -4.24 -7.68
C PHE A 95 1.87 -5.60 -7.95
N THR A 96 1.21 -5.73 -9.10
CA THR A 96 0.71 -7.03 -9.58
C THR A 96 1.84 -8.04 -9.71
N ARG A 97 3.01 -7.63 -10.22
CA ARG A 97 4.18 -8.52 -10.32
C ARG A 97 4.75 -8.91 -8.94
N HIS A 98 4.72 -8.02 -7.96
CA HIS A 98 5.09 -8.35 -6.58
C HIS A 98 4.15 -9.41 -6.01
N ASP A 99 2.84 -9.24 -6.20
CA ASP A 99 1.83 -10.23 -5.81
C ASP A 99 2.07 -11.56 -6.53
N GLU A 100 2.30 -11.56 -7.85
CA GLU A 100 2.60 -12.76 -8.63
C GLU A 100 3.82 -13.51 -8.10
N VAL A 101 4.88 -12.78 -7.71
CA VAL A 101 6.08 -13.39 -7.12
C VAL A 101 5.81 -13.96 -5.74
N LEU A 102 5.02 -13.27 -4.91
CA LEU A 102 4.63 -13.77 -3.59
C LEU A 102 3.75 -15.00 -3.71
N TYR A 103 2.72 -14.94 -4.55
CA TYR A 103 1.81 -16.04 -4.87
C TYR A 103 2.58 -17.25 -5.40
N SER A 104 3.43 -17.06 -6.41
CA SER A 104 4.23 -18.16 -6.99
C SER A 104 5.12 -18.83 -5.94
N LYS A 105 5.71 -18.05 -5.03
CA LYS A 105 6.52 -18.59 -3.92
C LYS A 105 5.69 -19.38 -2.92
N GLN A 106 4.49 -18.93 -2.60
CA GLN A 106 3.58 -19.63 -1.69
C GLN A 106 3.02 -20.90 -2.33
N LEU A 107 2.59 -20.82 -3.59
CA LEU A 107 2.12 -21.94 -4.37
C LEU A 107 3.19 -23.04 -4.49
N ALA A 108 4.46 -22.66 -4.70
CA ALA A 108 5.58 -23.60 -4.72
C ALA A 108 5.83 -24.31 -3.38
N LYS A 109 5.40 -23.75 -2.25
CA LYS A 109 5.53 -24.39 -0.92
C LYS A 109 4.41 -25.39 -0.64
N ILE A 110 3.23 -25.17 -1.22
CA ILE A 110 2.04 -26.01 -1.00
C ILE A 110 1.80 -27.02 -2.13
N SER A 111 2.65 -27.02 -3.16
CA SER A 111 2.60 -27.97 -4.27
C SER A 111 3.76 -28.96 -4.22
N ASP A 112 3.57 -30.12 -4.84
CA ASP A 112 4.61 -31.16 -4.99
C ASP A 112 5.72 -30.78 -6.02
N GLY A 113 5.63 -29.57 -6.58
CA GLY A 113 6.55 -29.04 -7.58
C GLY A 113 6.15 -29.34 -9.03
N SER A 114 5.24 -30.29 -9.27
CA SER A 114 4.74 -30.63 -10.60
C SER A 114 3.82 -29.53 -11.14
N GLN A 115 3.86 -29.31 -12.46
CA GLN A 115 3.01 -28.31 -13.09
C GLN A 115 1.52 -28.65 -12.97
N LYS A 116 1.18 -29.95 -13.00
CA LYS A 116 -0.20 -30.42 -12.87
C LYS A 116 -0.77 -30.11 -11.49
N ASP A 117 0.00 -30.36 -10.43
CA ASP A 117 -0.43 -30.05 -9.07
C ASP A 117 -0.55 -28.54 -8.85
N LYS A 118 0.41 -27.75 -9.33
CA LYS A 118 0.32 -26.27 -9.29
C LYS A 118 -0.98 -25.76 -9.91
N THR A 119 -1.31 -26.21 -11.12
CA THR A 119 -2.55 -25.82 -11.80
C THR A 119 -3.80 -26.28 -11.05
N LEU A 120 -3.78 -27.48 -10.45
CA LEU A 120 -4.89 -27.95 -9.62
C LEU A 120 -5.08 -27.08 -8.37
N LYS A 121 -3.98 -26.77 -7.67
CA LYS A 121 -3.98 -25.90 -6.48
C LYS A 121 -4.46 -24.49 -6.81
N GLU A 122 -4.00 -23.91 -7.92
CA GLU A 122 -4.48 -22.61 -8.43
C GLU A 122 -6.00 -22.62 -8.65
N LEU A 123 -6.53 -23.65 -9.31
CA LEU A 123 -7.96 -23.80 -9.56
C LEU A 123 -8.75 -23.98 -8.25
N GLN A 124 -8.20 -24.67 -7.26
CA GLN A 124 -8.86 -24.84 -5.96
C GLN A 124 -8.88 -23.53 -5.16
N ILE A 125 -7.79 -22.76 -5.18
CA ILE A 125 -7.73 -21.43 -4.56
C ILE A 125 -8.75 -20.50 -5.20
N GLN A 126 -8.81 -20.45 -6.54
CA GLN A 126 -9.76 -19.60 -7.27
C GLN A 126 -11.23 -19.98 -7.06
N LYS A 127 -11.50 -21.24 -6.72
CA LYS A 127 -12.84 -21.75 -6.41
C LYS A 127 -13.18 -21.73 -4.92
N SER A 128 -12.27 -21.27 -4.07
CA SER A 128 -12.53 -21.12 -2.64
C SER A 128 -13.65 -20.09 -2.42
N SER A 129 -14.50 -20.32 -1.43
CA SER A 129 -15.49 -19.35 -0.94
C SER A 129 -14.86 -18.01 -0.56
N ASP A 130 -13.59 -18.04 -0.18
CA ASP A 130 -12.88 -16.89 0.38
C ASP A 130 -12.19 -16.08 -0.72
N TYR A 131 -12.15 -16.61 -1.95
CA TYR A 131 -11.54 -15.94 -3.08
C TYR A 131 -12.51 -14.89 -3.64
N LEU A 132 -12.19 -13.62 -3.43
CA LEU A 132 -12.96 -12.50 -3.95
C LEU A 132 -12.30 -11.91 -5.19
N GLU A 133 -13.09 -11.71 -6.25
CA GLU A 133 -12.65 -11.00 -7.44
C GLU A 133 -13.72 -10.06 -8.01
N GLY A 134 -13.30 -9.20 -8.94
CA GLY A 134 -14.18 -8.30 -9.68
C GLY A 134 -15.11 -7.49 -8.79
N LYS A 135 -16.41 -7.61 -9.03
CA LYS A 135 -17.45 -6.84 -8.33
C LYS A 135 -17.59 -7.23 -6.85
N SER A 136 -17.42 -8.50 -6.51
CA SER A 136 -17.54 -8.98 -5.12
C SER A 136 -16.43 -8.42 -4.24
N LEU A 137 -15.19 -8.40 -4.75
CA LEU A 137 -14.06 -7.77 -4.08
C LEU A 137 -14.26 -6.26 -3.90
N GLU A 138 -14.75 -5.56 -4.94
CA GLU A 138 -14.99 -4.12 -4.84
C GLU A 138 -16.09 -3.78 -3.82
N ASN A 139 -17.15 -4.59 -3.76
CA ASN A 139 -18.19 -4.47 -2.73
C ASN A 139 -17.61 -4.69 -1.33
N ALA A 140 -16.77 -5.71 -1.14
CA ALA A 140 -16.06 -6.00 0.11
C ALA A 140 -15.24 -4.81 0.59
N LYS A 141 -14.42 -4.23 -0.29
CA LYS A 141 -13.62 -3.03 0.03
C LYS A 141 -14.50 -1.86 0.46
N ASN A 142 -15.56 -1.57 -0.29
CA ASN A 142 -16.45 -0.45 0.01
C ASN A 142 -17.18 -0.62 1.35
N CYS A 143 -17.60 -1.84 1.67
CA CYS A 143 -18.19 -2.14 2.96
C CYS A 143 -17.21 -1.95 4.12
N ILE A 144 -15.98 -2.50 4.03
CA ILE A 144 -14.95 -2.30 5.05
C ILE A 144 -14.70 -0.81 5.29
N ILE A 145 -14.58 -0.04 4.20
CA ILE A 145 -14.37 1.40 4.26
C ILE A 145 -15.53 2.08 5.02
N GLN A 146 -16.78 1.75 4.70
CA GLN A 146 -17.96 2.29 5.37
C GLN A 146 -18.03 1.91 6.85
N ILE A 147 -17.80 0.64 7.19
CA ILE A 147 -17.79 0.16 8.58
C ILE A 147 -16.75 0.94 9.38
N ILE A 148 -15.53 1.05 8.86
CA ILE A 148 -14.43 1.73 9.53
C ILE A 148 -14.72 3.23 9.68
N ASP A 149 -15.15 3.91 8.61
CA ASP A 149 -15.41 5.35 8.64
C ASP A 149 -16.57 5.71 9.59
N ASN A 150 -17.62 4.89 9.65
CA ASN A 150 -18.78 5.12 10.50
C ASN A 150 -18.53 4.79 11.98
N ASN A 151 -17.62 3.86 12.30
CA ASN A 151 -17.43 3.37 13.67
C ASN A 151 -16.16 3.88 14.35
N LEU A 152 -15.16 4.36 13.59
CA LEU A 152 -13.87 4.82 14.14
C LEU A 152 -13.71 6.33 14.22
N TYR A 153 -14.72 7.11 13.87
CA TYR A 153 -14.63 8.58 13.80
C TYR A 153 -14.20 9.24 15.14
N ASN A 154 -14.34 8.57 16.29
CA ASN A 154 -14.11 9.18 17.61
C ASN A 154 -13.39 8.32 18.67
N THR A 155 -12.75 7.19 18.34
CA THR A 155 -12.32 6.25 19.39
C THR A 155 -10.88 6.42 19.87
N THR A 156 -10.77 6.88 21.11
CA THR A 156 -9.67 6.64 22.04
C THR A 156 -9.64 5.14 22.43
N TYR A 157 -8.46 4.52 22.31
CA TYR A 157 -8.04 3.24 22.90
C TYR A 157 -8.69 1.90 22.50
N ASP A 158 -9.96 1.81 22.10
CA ASP A 158 -10.67 0.52 21.95
C ASP A 158 -11.24 0.23 20.54
N SER A 159 -10.50 0.63 19.50
CA SER A 159 -11.03 0.69 18.12
C SER A 159 -11.02 -0.65 17.37
N THR A 160 -10.06 -1.53 17.64
CA THR A 160 -9.82 -2.75 16.85
C THR A 160 -10.83 -3.84 17.14
N ARG A 161 -11.16 -4.05 18.42
CA ARG A 161 -12.22 -4.96 18.86
C ARG A 161 -13.58 -4.55 18.29
N LYS A 162 -13.94 -3.27 18.37
CA LYS A 162 -15.19 -2.73 17.79
C LYS A 162 -15.28 -2.90 16.28
N VAL A 163 -14.16 -2.83 15.56
CA VAL A 163 -14.13 -3.09 14.10
C VAL A 163 -14.44 -4.55 13.82
N VAL A 164 -13.86 -5.48 14.57
CA VAL A 164 -14.13 -6.92 14.41
C VAL A 164 -15.58 -7.24 14.76
N GLU A 165 -16.08 -6.76 15.91
CA GLU A 165 -17.48 -6.96 16.31
C GLU A 165 -18.47 -6.42 15.27
N LYS A 166 -18.20 -5.23 14.69
CA LYS A 166 -19.06 -4.65 13.64
C LYS A 166 -18.96 -5.35 12.29
N ILE A 167 -17.79 -5.89 11.97
CA ILE A 167 -17.61 -6.76 10.81
C ILE A 167 -18.40 -8.07 10.99
N GLU A 168 -18.32 -8.68 12.17
CA GLU A 168 -19.06 -9.91 12.50
C GLU A 168 -20.58 -9.67 12.46
N GLU A 169 -21.07 -8.56 13.01
CA GLU A 169 -22.49 -8.15 12.91
C GLU A 169 -22.94 -8.03 11.44
N PHE A 170 -22.18 -7.31 10.60
CA PHE A 170 -22.53 -7.11 9.19
C PHE A 170 -22.53 -8.42 8.38
N ALA A 171 -21.59 -9.32 8.65
CA ALA A 171 -21.53 -10.64 8.03
C ALA A 171 -22.65 -11.58 8.50
N THR A 172 -23.43 -11.21 9.51
CA THR A 172 -24.58 -11.99 9.98
C THR A 172 -25.87 -11.56 9.25
N ASP A 173 -25.93 -10.31 8.79
CA ASP A 173 -27.08 -9.73 8.09
C ASP A 173 -27.01 -9.86 6.55
N SER A 174 -25.88 -10.31 6.00
CA SER A 174 -25.65 -10.51 4.56
C SER A 174 -25.61 -12.00 4.21
N TYR A 175 -26.43 -12.43 3.24
CA TYR A 175 -26.55 -13.82 2.74
C TYR A 175 -25.75 -14.09 1.46
N ASP A 176 -24.66 -13.35 1.23
CA ASP A 176 -23.84 -13.50 0.03
C ASP A 176 -22.47 -14.12 0.36
N ASP A 177 -21.78 -14.72 -0.64
CA ASP A 177 -20.39 -15.22 -0.55
C ASP A 177 -19.43 -14.22 0.13
N PHE A 178 -19.78 -12.94 0.03
CA PHE A 178 -19.25 -11.79 0.73
C PHE A 178 -19.16 -11.96 2.28
N ALA A 179 -20.20 -12.46 2.93
CA ALA A 179 -20.28 -12.56 4.39
C ALA A 179 -19.39 -13.69 4.93
N GLU A 180 -19.23 -14.76 4.16
CA GLU A 180 -18.41 -15.91 4.51
C GLU A 180 -16.92 -15.57 4.44
N ALA A 181 -16.49 -14.88 3.38
CA ALA A 181 -15.13 -14.34 3.28
C ALA A 181 -14.79 -13.42 4.47
N PHE A 182 -15.72 -12.56 4.90
CA PHE A 182 -15.49 -11.69 6.05
C PHE A 182 -15.32 -12.47 7.35
N LYS A 183 -16.14 -13.49 7.62
CA LYS A 183 -16.01 -14.33 8.83
C LYS A 183 -14.67 -15.06 8.91
N ILE A 184 -14.13 -15.47 7.76
CA ILE A 184 -12.87 -16.20 7.70
C ILE A 184 -11.68 -15.28 7.98
N HIS A 185 -11.70 -14.06 7.44
CA HIS A 185 -10.61 -13.09 7.59
C HIS A 185 -10.69 -12.25 8.88
N PHE A 186 -11.90 -11.99 9.39
CA PHE A 186 -12.15 -11.02 10.46
C PHE A 186 -12.83 -11.67 11.66
N ASN A 187 -12.09 -12.55 12.32
CA ASN A 187 -12.48 -13.17 13.58
C ASN A 187 -11.74 -12.55 14.77
N GLN A 188 -12.02 -13.05 15.98
CA GLN A 188 -11.32 -12.62 17.19
C GLN A 188 -9.79 -12.70 17.07
N ALA A 189 -9.22 -13.76 16.47
CA ALA A 189 -7.77 -13.91 16.32
C ALA A 189 -7.18 -12.84 15.38
N PHE A 190 -7.90 -12.46 14.32
CA PHE A 190 -7.54 -11.29 13.52
C PHE A 190 -7.55 -10.01 14.37
N GLY A 191 -8.56 -9.80 15.21
CA GLY A 191 -8.67 -8.64 16.09
C GLY A 191 -7.51 -8.54 17.08
N GLU A 192 -7.11 -9.65 17.68
CA GLU A 192 -5.96 -9.74 18.57
C GLU A 192 -4.66 -9.41 17.83
N LYS A 193 -4.45 -9.99 16.65
CA LYS A 193 -3.27 -9.71 15.81
C LYS A 193 -3.20 -8.25 15.37
N LEU A 194 -4.30 -7.70 14.86
CA LEU A 194 -4.40 -6.29 14.48
C LEU A 194 -4.09 -5.38 15.67
N THR A 195 -4.60 -5.71 16.86
CA THR A 195 -4.34 -4.93 18.09
C THR A 195 -2.86 -4.97 18.46
N TYR A 196 -2.25 -6.16 18.42
CA TYR A 196 -0.83 -6.34 18.68
C TYR A 196 0.03 -5.53 17.71
N ASP A 197 -0.20 -5.68 16.40
CA ASP A 197 0.56 -4.98 15.36
C ASP A 197 0.35 -3.46 15.43
N LEU A 198 -0.88 -3.01 15.68
CA LEU A 198 -1.19 -1.60 15.89
C LEU A 198 -0.44 -1.02 17.09
N ASN A 199 -0.38 -1.73 18.21
CA ASN A 199 0.33 -1.28 19.39
C ASN A 199 1.84 -1.22 19.15
N LYS A 200 2.41 -2.21 18.45
CA LYS A 200 3.81 -2.19 18.03
C LYS A 200 4.12 -0.98 17.16
N VAL A 201 3.27 -0.67 16.19
CA VAL A 201 3.40 0.51 15.33
C VAL A 201 3.28 1.80 16.13
N LYS A 202 2.35 1.91 17.08
CA LYS A 202 2.22 3.07 17.97
C LYS A 202 3.49 3.29 18.78
N THR A 203 4.05 2.24 19.37
CA THR A 203 5.30 2.31 20.13
C THR A 203 6.45 2.80 19.26
N GLU A 204 6.58 2.27 18.04
CA GLU A 204 7.60 2.74 17.09
C GLU A 204 7.40 4.22 16.73
N ILE A 205 6.16 4.64 16.49
CA ILE A 205 5.87 6.05 16.17
C ILE A 205 6.21 6.96 17.35
N ILE A 206 5.86 6.57 18.58
CA ILE A 206 6.21 7.33 19.80
C ILE A 206 7.73 7.44 19.93
N PHE A 207 8.44 6.33 19.75
CA PHE A 207 9.90 6.31 19.79
C PHE A 207 10.49 7.26 18.74
N GLN A 208 10.07 7.16 17.49
CA GLN A 208 10.56 8.00 16.38
C GLN A 208 10.21 9.48 16.55
N ASN A 209 9.07 9.78 17.17
CA ASN A 209 8.65 11.13 17.51
C ASN A 209 9.51 11.75 18.61
N SER A 210 10.10 10.95 19.51
CA SER A 210 10.99 11.46 20.56
C SER A 210 12.29 12.08 20.03
N PHE A 211 12.70 11.72 18.80
CA PHE A 211 13.88 12.25 18.13
C PHE A 211 13.58 13.43 17.20
N LYS A 212 12.32 13.89 17.13
CA LYS A 212 11.89 14.95 16.19
C LYS A 212 11.48 16.21 16.94
N PRO A 213 11.80 17.41 16.40
CA PRO A 213 11.37 18.68 16.99
C PRO A 213 9.86 18.93 16.85
N LYS A 214 9.18 18.19 15.96
CA LYS A 214 7.72 18.20 15.80
C LYS A 214 7.20 16.78 15.75
N TYR A 215 6.17 16.52 16.54
CA TYR A 215 5.50 15.23 16.58
C TYR A 215 4.65 15.02 15.35
N SER A 216 4.74 13.83 14.75
CA SER A 216 3.84 13.43 13.67
C SER A 216 2.59 12.77 14.26
N SER A 217 1.40 13.16 13.79
CA SER A 217 0.14 12.57 14.24
C SER A 217 -0.14 11.27 13.48
N PHE A 218 -0.41 10.19 14.21
CA PHE A 218 -0.70 8.89 13.62
C PHE A 218 -2.19 8.76 13.25
N ASN A 219 -2.45 8.58 11.97
CA ASN A 219 -3.76 8.25 11.42
C ASN A 219 -4.06 6.75 11.57
N GLN A 220 -4.44 6.38 12.79
CA GLN A 220 -4.80 5.01 13.15
C GLN A 220 -5.96 4.47 12.30
N ILE A 221 -6.92 5.30 11.92
CA ILE A 221 -8.07 4.89 11.09
C ILE A 221 -7.59 4.43 9.71
N ALA A 222 -6.72 5.20 9.07
CA ALA A 222 -6.15 4.81 7.76
C ALA A 222 -5.30 3.54 7.86
N TYR A 223 -4.55 3.36 8.96
CA TYR A 223 -3.78 2.13 9.19
C TYR A 223 -4.70 0.91 9.29
N ILE A 224 -5.75 0.98 10.12
CA ILE A 224 -6.70 -0.13 10.29
C ILE A 224 -7.41 -0.43 8.97
N LYS A 225 -7.80 0.61 8.21
CA LYS A 225 -8.40 0.48 6.89
C LYS A 225 -7.52 -0.30 5.93
N ASP A 226 -6.27 0.13 5.74
CA ASP A 226 -5.35 -0.59 4.85
C ASP A 226 -5.04 -2.00 5.36
N TYR A 227 -4.98 -2.22 6.67
CA TYR A 227 -4.78 -3.54 7.27
C TYR A 227 -5.93 -4.49 6.90
N CYS A 228 -7.18 -4.06 7.09
CA CYS A 228 -8.33 -4.88 6.71
C CYS A 228 -8.42 -5.09 5.19
N LEU A 229 -8.15 -4.04 4.39
CA LEU A 229 -8.14 -4.15 2.93
C LEU A 229 -7.06 -5.09 2.41
N ARG A 230 -5.90 -5.17 3.08
CA ARG A 230 -4.84 -6.14 2.76
C ARG A 230 -5.34 -7.58 2.91
N GLU A 231 -6.00 -7.89 4.02
CA GLU A 231 -6.43 -9.27 4.31
C GLU A 231 -7.49 -9.78 3.33
N LEU A 232 -8.30 -8.91 2.70
CA LEU A 232 -9.19 -9.29 1.60
C LEU A 232 -8.46 -9.85 0.37
N HIS A 233 -7.16 -9.58 0.24
CA HIS A 233 -6.31 -10.16 -0.81
C HIS A 233 -5.51 -11.35 -0.29
N THR A 234 -6.04 -12.04 0.71
CA THR A 234 -5.55 -13.35 1.12
C THR A 234 -6.67 -14.35 0.98
N VAL A 235 -6.33 -15.61 0.72
CA VAL A 235 -7.29 -16.71 0.66
C VAL A 235 -6.80 -17.80 1.57
N LYS A 236 -7.68 -18.29 2.45
CA LYS A 236 -7.34 -19.43 3.27
C LYS A 236 -7.36 -20.68 2.38
N TYR A 237 -6.26 -21.39 2.36
CA TYR A 237 -6.10 -22.65 1.65
C TYR A 237 -5.40 -23.63 2.58
N ASP A 238 -6.09 -24.71 2.93
CA ASP A 238 -5.75 -25.58 4.05
C ASP A 238 -5.54 -24.74 5.33
N ASP A 239 -4.37 -24.84 5.97
CA ASP A 239 -3.99 -24.08 7.16
C ASP A 239 -3.11 -22.84 6.85
N THR A 240 -3.04 -22.42 5.59
CA THR A 240 -2.18 -21.32 5.13
C THR A 240 -2.98 -20.21 4.45
N PHE A 241 -2.59 -18.96 4.70
CA PHE A 241 -3.09 -17.81 3.94
C PHE A 241 -2.22 -17.58 2.70
N ILE A 242 -2.84 -17.66 1.53
CA ILE A 242 -2.21 -17.45 0.23
C ILE A 242 -2.54 -16.04 -0.26
N ILE A 243 -1.53 -15.29 -0.68
CA ILE A 243 -1.66 -13.91 -1.14
C ILE A 243 -2.15 -13.90 -2.58
N ILE A 244 -3.18 -13.11 -2.88
CA ILE A 244 -3.68 -12.89 -4.23
C ILE A 244 -3.44 -11.44 -4.69
N LYS A 245 -3.79 -11.17 -5.94
CA LYS A 245 -3.54 -9.88 -6.61
C LYS A 245 -4.24 -8.74 -5.88
N GLY A 246 -3.48 -7.72 -5.50
CA GLY A 246 -3.93 -6.51 -4.81
C GLY A 246 -3.42 -6.39 -3.37
N TYR A 247 -2.77 -7.43 -2.83
CA TYR A 247 -2.20 -7.44 -1.49
C TYR A 247 -1.08 -6.42 -1.29
N SER A 248 -0.11 -6.38 -2.21
CA SER A 248 1.10 -5.56 -2.09
C SER A 248 0.81 -4.06 -2.02
N GLU A 249 -0.32 -3.61 -2.58
CA GLU A 249 -0.77 -2.21 -2.49
C GLU A 249 -0.87 -1.75 -1.02
N TYR A 250 -1.42 -2.60 -0.16
CA TYR A 250 -1.66 -2.28 1.24
C TYR A 250 -0.48 -2.68 2.12
N ASP A 251 0.12 -3.83 1.85
CA ASP A 251 1.22 -4.35 2.69
C ASP A 251 2.42 -3.40 2.75
N ILE A 252 2.79 -2.80 1.62
CA ILE A 252 3.88 -1.83 1.54
C ILE A 252 3.62 -0.59 2.41
N LYS A 253 2.35 -0.17 2.52
CA LYS A 253 1.97 0.95 3.39
C LYS A 253 2.10 0.58 4.86
N LEU A 254 1.59 -0.59 5.23
CA LEU A 254 1.63 -1.12 6.60
C LEU A 254 3.05 -1.39 7.09
N GLN A 255 3.98 -1.78 6.21
CA GLN A 255 5.40 -1.93 6.53
C GLN A 255 6.11 -0.60 6.80
N ASN A 256 5.57 0.53 6.33
CA ASN A 256 6.20 1.86 6.42
C ASN A 256 5.30 2.91 7.10
N PRO A 257 4.80 2.67 8.32
CA PRO A 257 3.68 3.41 8.87
C PRO A 257 3.97 4.90 9.11
N LEU A 258 5.20 5.25 9.46
CA LEU A 258 5.66 6.65 9.61
C LEU A 258 5.52 7.47 8.32
N THR A 259 5.60 6.80 7.18
CA THR A 259 5.58 7.45 5.88
C THR A 259 4.15 7.62 5.38
N TRP A 260 3.27 6.71 5.77
CA TRP A 260 1.94 6.54 5.19
C TRP A 260 0.82 7.04 6.08
N TYR A 261 0.99 6.91 7.39
CA TYR A 261 -0.05 7.20 8.36
C TYR A 261 0.34 8.32 9.31
N CYS A 262 1.58 8.82 9.26
CA CYS A 262 1.99 9.96 10.08
C CYS A 262 2.04 11.24 9.25
N ARG A 263 1.17 12.21 9.59
CA ARG A 263 1.26 13.56 9.03
C ARG A 263 2.27 14.39 9.81
N LYS A 264 3.09 15.18 9.10
CA LYS A 264 4.01 16.16 9.69
C LYS A 264 3.29 17.44 10.08
#